data_AF-W5SKS7-F1
#
_entry.id   AF-W5SKS7-F1
#
_cell.length_a   1.000
_cell.length_b   1.000
_cell.length_c   1.000
_cell.angle_alpha   90.00
_cell.angle_beta   90.00
_cell.angle_gamma   90.00
#
_symmetry.space_group_name_H-M   'P 1'
#
loop_
_entity.id
_entity.type
_entity.pdbx_description
1 polymer ?
#
loop_
_entity_poly.entity_id
_entity_poly.type
_entity_poly.pdbx_seq_one_letter_code
_entity_poly.pdbx_strand_id
1 'polypeptide(L)'
;MLHPQAVITQEMVLSELVKAGINRDIATDLSYRYYKNELTTKDLEYLKENFDIKLKMLERSLKAEIISVKTEFDNKIDNKFTELDNKINTVESNLNVKIDNKFTELDNKINTVESNLNAKIDNKFTELDNKINNIESNLNAKIDNKFTELDNKINTVESNLNAKIDNKFTELDNKINNIESNLNAKIDKVRDELKLDIKELDNKVDTKFSELSNNIELVRKDIEMNKLEIDTKLGKAISEFKSTSRLHNWMFGTIITLNVGIFLTLISVIYSVLSK
;
A
#
# COMPACT_ATOMS: atom_id res chain seq x y z
N MET A 1 57.72 122.85 96.84
CA MET A 1 56.50 122.97 97.69
C MET A 1 55.89 121.59 97.79
N LEU A 2 55.75 121.07 99.01
CA LEU A 2 54.93 119.87 99.28
C LEU A 2 53.52 120.14 98.77
N HIS A 3 53.02 119.30 97.86
CA HIS A 3 51.61 119.33 97.48
C HIS A 3 50.76 118.87 98.68
N PRO A 4 49.59 119.48 98.92
CA PRO A 4 48.66 119.02 99.94
C PRO A 4 48.27 117.57 99.62
N GLN A 5 48.58 116.67 100.55
CA GLN A 5 48.25 115.26 100.41
C GLN A 5 46.73 115.12 100.52
N ALA A 6 46.08 114.57 99.50
CA ALA A 6 44.64 114.30 99.55
C ALA A 6 44.36 113.37 100.75
N VAL A 7 43.53 113.82 101.68
CA VAL A 7 43.17 113.04 102.87
C VAL A 7 42.18 111.97 102.45
N ILE A 8 42.63 110.72 102.36
CA ILE A 8 41.76 109.57 102.09
C ILE A 8 40.94 109.29 103.34
N THR A 9 39.62 109.42 103.23
CA THR A 9 38.70 109.11 104.34
C THR A 9 38.30 107.64 104.34
N GLN A 10 37.93 107.09 105.50
CA GLN A 10 37.41 105.71 105.61
C GLN A 10 36.22 105.49 104.65
N GLU A 11 35.31 106.46 104.56
CA GLU A 11 34.12 106.40 103.69
C GLU A 11 34.51 106.26 102.22
N MET A 12 35.55 106.98 101.77
CA MET A 12 36.07 106.86 100.40
C MET A 12 36.60 105.45 100.14
N VAL A 13 37.34 104.86 101.09
CA VAL A 13 37.89 103.49 100.96
C VAL A 13 36.78 102.44 100.99
N LEU A 14 35.82 102.58 101.89
CA LEU A 14 34.64 101.72 101.97
C LEU A 14 33.87 101.71 100.65
N SER A 15 33.60 102.89 100.09
CA SER A 15 32.92 103.04 98.80
C SER A 15 33.68 102.31 97.68
N GLU A 16 35.00 102.48 97.59
CA GLU A 16 35.81 101.84 96.55
C GLU A 16 35.89 100.31 96.74
N LEU A 17 36.00 99.80 97.97
CA LEU A 17 36.00 98.36 98.24
C LEU A 17 34.64 97.72 97.89
N VAL A 18 33.52 98.39 98.20
CA VAL A 18 32.18 97.93 97.82
C VAL A 18 31.99 97.95 96.30
N LYS A 19 32.47 99.00 95.60
CA LYS A 19 32.47 99.05 94.12
C LYS A 19 33.30 97.93 93.50
N ALA A 20 34.40 97.56 94.14
CA ALA A 20 35.23 96.42 93.75
C ALA A 20 34.55 95.05 94.02
N GLY A 21 33.31 95.04 94.50
CA GLY A 21 32.52 93.82 94.74
C GLY A 21 32.84 93.12 96.06
N ILE A 22 33.56 93.76 96.97
CA ILE A 22 33.81 93.23 98.32
C ILE A 22 32.51 93.35 99.11
N ASN A 23 32.15 92.27 99.82
CA ASN A 23 30.99 92.26 100.71
C ASN A 23 31.05 93.46 101.66
N ARG A 24 29.92 94.15 101.84
CA ARG A 24 29.85 95.42 102.57
C ARG A 24 30.39 95.33 104.00
N ASP A 25 30.20 94.22 104.69
CA ASP A 25 30.66 94.02 106.06
C ASP A 25 32.18 93.88 106.11
N ILE A 26 32.74 93.10 105.18
CA ILE A 26 34.19 92.93 105.00
C ILE A 26 34.83 94.26 104.55
N ALA A 27 34.21 94.97 103.61
CA ALA A 27 34.66 96.27 103.15
C ALA A 27 34.67 97.32 104.28
N THR A 28 33.69 97.25 105.19
CA THR A 28 33.61 98.14 106.37
C THR A 28 34.76 97.89 107.32
N ASP A 29 35.04 96.63 107.68
CA ASP A 29 36.18 96.25 108.53
C ASP A 29 37.53 96.63 107.88
N LEU A 30 37.73 96.33 106.60
CA LEU A 30 38.95 96.67 105.87
C LEU A 30 39.17 98.18 105.72
N SER A 31 38.12 98.94 105.44
CA SER A 31 38.19 100.40 105.37
C SER A 31 38.57 101.02 106.71
N TYR A 32 38.04 100.48 107.81
CA TYR A 32 38.36 100.90 109.17
C TYR A 32 39.82 100.61 109.51
N ARG A 33 40.29 99.37 109.25
CA ARG A 33 41.70 98.98 109.45
C ARG A 33 42.65 99.80 108.59
N TYR A 34 42.31 100.08 107.33
CA TYR A 34 43.11 100.95 106.46
C TYR A 34 43.23 102.35 107.05
N TYR A 35 42.12 102.95 107.48
CA TYR A 35 42.10 104.30 108.05
C TYR A 35 42.88 104.41 109.38
N LYS A 36 42.92 103.33 110.17
CA LYS A 36 43.71 103.23 111.40
C LYS A 36 45.18 102.82 111.19
N ASN A 37 45.61 102.61 109.94
CA ASN A 37 46.93 102.02 109.59
C ASN A 37 47.16 100.62 110.20
N GLU A 38 46.07 99.89 110.45
CA GLU A 38 46.04 98.53 110.98
C GLU A 38 45.77 97.47 109.89
N LEU A 39 45.63 97.89 108.62
CA LEU A 39 45.47 96.97 107.49
C LEU A 39 46.78 96.21 107.26
N THR A 40 46.70 94.89 107.25
CA THR A 40 47.87 94.01 107.12
C THR A 40 47.94 93.35 105.75
N THR A 41 49.11 92.81 105.42
CA THR A 41 49.31 91.97 104.24
C THR A 41 48.43 90.72 104.27
N LYS A 42 48.13 90.18 105.46
CA LYS A 42 47.22 89.04 105.63
C LYS A 42 45.78 89.37 105.23
N ASP A 43 45.33 90.60 105.50
CA ASP A 43 44.00 91.06 105.10
C ASP A 43 43.88 91.11 103.55
N LEU A 44 44.95 91.53 102.87
CA LEU A 44 45.03 91.53 101.40
C LEU A 44 45.19 90.12 100.81
N GLU A 45 45.95 89.25 101.48
CA GLU A 45 46.13 87.84 101.10
C GLU A 45 44.81 87.07 101.20
N TYR A 46 44.03 87.29 102.26
CA TYR A 46 42.69 86.73 102.42
C TYR A 46 41.73 87.14 101.29
N LEU A 47 41.72 88.43 100.91
CA LEU A 47 40.93 88.91 99.78
C LEU A 47 41.35 88.25 98.47
N LYS A 48 42.66 88.19 98.21
CA LYS A 48 43.22 87.58 97.00
C LYS A 48 42.83 86.10 96.91
N GLU A 49 43.01 85.35 98.00
CA GLU A 49 42.62 83.94 98.07
C GLU A 49 41.13 83.75 97.80
N ASN A 50 40.27 84.59 98.38
CA ASN A 50 38.82 84.53 98.15
C ASN A 50 38.45 84.80 96.68
N PHE A 51 39.08 85.80 96.05
CA PHE A 51 38.89 86.06 94.62
C PHE A 51 39.37 84.89 93.75
N ASP A 52 40.56 84.33 94.03
CA ASP A 52 41.10 83.19 93.30
C ASP A 52 40.21 81.94 93.44
N ILE A 53 39.62 81.71 94.62
CA ILE A 53 38.66 80.63 94.86
C ILE A 53 37.40 80.83 94.00
N LYS A 54 36.81 82.03 94.02
CA LYS A 54 35.62 82.35 93.21
C LYS A 54 35.90 82.20 91.72
N LEU A 55 37.06 82.64 91.26
CA LEU A 55 37.47 82.51 89.86
C LEU A 55 37.62 81.03 89.46
N LYS A 56 38.29 80.22 90.28
CA LYS A 56 38.41 78.76 90.05
C LYS A 56 37.04 78.07 90.06
N MET A 57 36.12 78.49 90.92
CA MET A 57 34.75 77.95 90.95
C MET A 57 33.99 78.31 89.66
N LEU A 58 34.10 79.55 89.20
CA LEU A 58 33.49 79.99 87.95
C LEU A 58 34.05 79.23 86.74
N GLU A 59 35.38 79.08 86.64
CA GLU A 59 36.03 78.31 85.57
C GLU A 59 35.56 76.85 85.57
N ARG A 60 35.50 76.21 86.74
CA ARG A 60 34.99 74.85 86.89
C ARG A 60 33.53 74.74 86.45
N SER A 61 32.69 75.69 86.86
CA SER A 61 31.28 75.73 86.49
C SER A 61 31.11 75.87 84.98
N LEU A 62 31.80 76.81 84.36
CA LEU A 62 31.73 77.05 82.92
C LEU A 62 32.24 75.85 82.12
N LYS A 63 33.35 75.24 82.56
CA LYS A 63 33.88 74.02 81.93
C LYS A 63 32.90 72.85 82.03
N ALA A 64 32.23 72.68 83.18
CA ALA A 64 31.22 71.65 83.36
C ALA A 64 30.01 71.89 82.44
N GLU A 65 29.56 73.13 82.31
CA GLU A 65 28.45 73.51 81.42
C GLU A 65 28.81 73.29 79.94
N ILE A 66 30.02 73.68 79.51
CA ILE A 66 30.50 73.41 78.14
C ILE A 66 30.53 71.90 77.86
N ILE A 67 31.03 71.10 78.80
CA ILE A 67 31.05 69.63 78.66
C ILE A 67 29.61 69.10 78.55
N SER A 68 28.71 69.57 79.42
CA SER A 68 27.30 69.15 79.41
C SER A 68 26.62 69.47 78.08
N VAL A 69 26.78 70.69 77.57
CA VAL A 69 26.21 71.13 76.29
C VAL A 69 26.81 70.34 75.13
N LYS A 70 28.14 70.09 75.15
CA LYS A 70 28.80 69.27 74.13
C LYS A 70 28.24 67.85 74.13
N THR A 71 28.10 67.23 75.29
CA THR A 71 27.54 65.88 75.41
C THR A 71 26.08 65.83 74.94
N GLU A 72 25.27 66.83 75.27
CA GLU A 72 23.88 66.90 74.76
C GLU A 72 23.84 67.03 73.23
N PHE A 73 24.75 67.83 72.67
CA PHE A 73 24.85 68.01 71.22
C PHE A 73 25.33 66.74 70.51
N ASP A 74 26.37 66.08 71.02
CA ASP A 74 26.88 64.80 70.52
C ASP A 74 25.74 63.75 70.54
N ASN A 75 25.00 63.64 71.65
CA ASN A 75 23.84 62.72 71.75
C ASN A 75 22.72 63.06 70.74
N LYS A 76 22.44 64.34 70.50
CA LYS A 76 21.43 64.75 69.49
C LYS A 76 21.87 64.37 68.09
N ILE A 77 23.16 64.49 67.78
CA ILE A 77 23.73 64.09 66.49
C ILE A 77 23.63 62.57 66.32
N ASP A 78 24.06 61.79 67.29
CA ASP A 78 24.02 60.32 67.24
C ASP A 78 22.58 59.79 67.05
N ASN A 79 21.63 60.41 67.75
CA ASN A 79 20.20 60.10 67.58
C ASN A 79 19.72 60.42 66.16
N LYS A 80 20.15 61.54 65.57
CA LYS A 80 19.77 61.90 64.20
C LYS A 80 20.39 60.99 63.14
N PHE A 81 21.63 60.55 63.33
CA PHE A 81 22.24 59.53 62.47
C PHE A 81 21.50 58.19 62.58
N THR A 82 21.18 57.75 63.79
CA THR A 82 20.41 56.51 64.01
C THR A 82 19.02 56.58 63.34
N GLU A 83 18.32 57.72 63.46
CA GLU A 83 17.04 57.93 62.76
C GLU A 83 17.19 57.88 61.23
N LEU A 84 18.29 58.43 60.69
CA LEU A 84 18.55 58.44 59.25
C LEU A 84 18.88 57.04 58.73
N ASP A 85 19.73 56.29 59.44
CA ASP A 85 20.08 54.91 59.08
C ASP A 85 18.83 54.02 59.06
N ASN A 86 17.96 54.15 60.06
CA ASN A 86 16.69 53.42 60.09
C ASN A 86 15.78 53.77 58.90
N LYS A 87 15.73 55.03 58.49
CA LYS A 87 14.99 55.46 57.29
C LYS A 87 15.60 54.88 56.02
N ILE A 88 16.92 54.91 55.89
CA ILE A 88 17.65 54.34 54.73
C ILE A 88 17.36 52.84 54.63
N ASN A 89 17.52 52.09 55.72
CA ASN A 89 17.25 50.64 55.77
C ASN A 89 15.80 50.33 55.38
N THR A 90 14.85 51.15 55.83
CA THR A 90 13.43 50.99 55.47
C THR A 90 13.19 51.24 53.99
N VAL A 91 13.82 52.27 53.41
CA VAL A 91 13.70 52.56 51.97
C VAL A 91 14.34 51.45 51.14
N GLU A 92 15.52 50.97 51.51
CA GLU A 92 16.23 49.90 50.82
C GLU A 92 15.42 48.60 50.83
N SER A 93 14.91 48.19 51.99
CA SER A 93 14.06 47.01 52.11
C SER A 93 12.81 47.11 51.23
N ASN A 94 12.13 48.26 51.23
CA ASN A 94 10.95 48.48 50.39
C ASN A 94 11.29 48.46 48.88
N LEU A 95 12.46 48.95 48.48
CA LEU A 95 12.91 48.90 47.09
C LEU A 95 13.21 47.47 46.67
N ASN A 96 13.90 46.68 47.49
CA ASN A 96 14.19 45.28 47.21
C ASN A 96 12.89 44.48 47.02
N VAL A 97 11.90 44.64 47.90
CA VAL A 97 10.59 43.99 47.76
C VAL A 97 9.89 44.41 46.46
N LYS A 98 9.96 45.68 46.07
CA LYS A 98 9.39 46.14 44.78
C LYS A 98 10.09 45.52 43.58
N ILE A 99 11.41 45.38 43.64
CA ILE A 99 12.22 44.77 42.59
C ILE A 99 11.87 43.28 42.45
N ASP A 100 11.83 42.53 43.55
CA ASP A 100 11.47 41.11 43.55
C ASP A 100 10.06 40.87 42.98
N ASN A 101 9.11 41.72 43.35
CA ASN A 101 7.77 41.67 42.80
C ASN A 101 7.74 41.94 41.29
N LYS A 102 8.60 42.85 40.78
CA LYS A 102 8.70 43.12 39.34
C LYS A 102 9.37 41.97 38.58
N PHE A 103 10.38 41.32 39.14
CA PHE A 103 10.95 40.11 38.55
C PHE A 103 9.91 38.98 38.48
N THR A 104 9.19 38.74 39.58
CA THR A 104 8.10 37.74 39.62
C THR A 104 7.01 38.03 38.57
N GLU A 105 6.62 39.30 38.40
CA GLU A 105 5.65 39.70 37.37
C GLU A 105 6.19 39.43 35.95
N LEU A 106 7.47 39.69 35.70
CA LEU A 106 8.12 39.44 34.42
C LEU A 106 8.23 37.93 34.13
N ASP A 107 8.65 37.12 35.09
CA ASP A 107 8.74 35.66 34.94
C ASP A 107 7.38 35.05 34.59
N ASN A 108 6.32 35.50 35.27
CA ASN A 108 4.95 35.06 34.97
C ASN A 108 4.50 35.45 33.55
N LYS A 109 4.87 36.65 33.08
CA LYS A 109 4.59 37.07 31.69
C LYS A 109 5.36 36.23 30.69
N ILE A 110 6.63 35.92 30.96
CA ILE A 110 7.47 35.07 30.11
C ILE A 110 6.86 33.67 30.01
N ASN A 111 6.52 33.04 31.14
CA ASN A 111 5.90 31.71 31.18
C ASN A 111 4.56 31.68 30.40
N THR A 112 3.76 32.74 30.51
CA THR A 112 2.50 32.85 29.76
C THR A 112 2.74 32.95 28.26
N VAL A 113 3.75 33.72 27.82
CA VAL A 113 4.11 33.83 26.40
C VAL A 113 4.63 32.50 25.87
N GLU A 114 5.50 31.81 26.63
CA GLU A 114 6.04 30.50 26.26
C GLU A 114 4.93 29.44 26.09
N SER A 115 4.02 29.36 27.07
CA SER A 115 2.87 28.44 27.00
C SER A 115 1.98 28.72 25.78
N ASN A 116 1.71 30.00 25.49
CA ASN A 116 0.93 30.38 24.31
C ASN A 116 1.64 30.07 22.99
N LEU A 117 2.97 30.19 22.93
CA LEU A 117 3.76 29.82 21.76
C LEU A 117 3.75 28.31 21.54
N ASN A 118 3.95 27.52 22.59
CA ASN A 118 3.88 26.05 22.53
C ASN A 118 2.50 25.59 22.03
N ALA A 119 1.41 26.14 22.58
CA ALA A 119 0.06 25.82 22.12
C ALA A 119 -0.17 26.18 20.64
N LYS A 120 0.40 27.29 20.15
CA LYS A 120 0.33 27.65 18.72
C LYS A 120 1.12 26.69 17.84
N ILE A 121 2.27 26.22 18.32
CA ILE A 121 3.11 25.22 17.62
C ILE A 121 2.36 23.88 17.53
N ASP A 122 1.80 23.39 18.64
CA ASP A 122 1.04 22.13 18.68
C ASP A 122 -0.18 22.16 17.74
N ASN A 123 -0.90 23.28 17.72
CA ASN A 123 -2.01 23.49 16.79
C ASN A 123 -1.53 23.45 15.33
N LYS A 124 -0.36 24.02 15.02
CA LYS A 124 0.20 23.98 13.65
C LYS A 124 0.64 22.58 13.24
N PHE A 125 1.20 21.78 14.15
CA PHE A 125 1.49 20.38 13.89
C PHE A 125 0.21 19.59 13.62
N THR A 126 -0.83 19.78 14.44
CA THR A 126 -2.14 19.14 14.25
C THR A 126 -2.76 19.50 12.89
N GLU A 127 -2.70 20.77 12.48
CA GLU A 127 -3.14 21.21 11.15
C GLU A 127 -2.36 20.54 10.00
N LEU A 128 -1.04 20.36 10.16
CA LEU A 128 -0.18 19.71 9.17
C LEU A 128 -0.48 18.21 9.07
N ASP A 129 -0.62 17.51 10.21
CA ASP A 129 -0.98 16.09 10.24
C ASP A 129 -2.31 15.83 9.53
N ASN A 130 -3.32 16.68 9.79
CA ASN A 130 -4.61 16.60 9.10
C ASN A 130 -4.48 16.80 7.57
N LYS A 131 -3.62 17.73 7.13
CA LYS A 131 -3.35 17.93 5.69
C LYS A 131 -2.66 16.70 5.07
N ILE A 132 -1.69 16.12 5.78
CA ILE A 132 -0.99 14.90 5.33
C ILE A 132 -1.98 13.75 5.19
N ASN A 133 -2.79 13.48 6.22
CA ASN A 133 -3.80 12.42 6.20
C ASN A 133 -4.80 12.58 5.04
N ASN A 134 -5.24 13.83 4.77
CA ASN A 134 -6.13 14.10 3.64
C ASN A 134 -5.43 13.86 2.27
N ILE A 135 -4.16 14.23 2.13
CA ILE A 135 -3.38 13.94 0.91
C ILE A 135 -3.24 12.42 0.72
N GLU A 136 -2.90 11.69 1.77
CA GLU A 136 -2.75 10.24 1.74
C GLU A 136 -4.04 9.53 1.33
N SER A 137 -5.17 9.90 1.95
CA SER A 137 -6.49 9.37 1.59
C SER A 137 -6.85 9.63 0.11
N ASN A 138 -6.58 10.85 -0.37
CA ASN A 138 -6.83 11.20 -1.78
C ASN A 138 -5.92 10.43 -2.75
N LEU A 139 -4.66 10.17 -2.38
CA LEU A 139 -3.74 9.37 -3.19
C LEU A 139 -4.18 7.91 -3.24
N ASN A 140 -4.55 7.32 -2.10
CA ASN A 140 -5.06 5.95 -2.04
C ASN A 140 -6.32 5.79 -2.91
N ALA A 141 -7.28 6.71 -2.81
CA ALA A 141 -8.47 6.69 -3.66
C ALA A 141 -8.15 6.78 -5.17
N LYS A 142 -7.14 7.59 -5.55
CA LYS A 142 -6.68 7.65 -6.95
C LYS A 142 -6.02 6.35 -7.41
N ILE A 143 -5.26 5.70 -6.54
CA ILE A 143 -4.62 4.41 -6.82
C ILE A 143 -5.69 3.33 -7.01
N ASP A 144 -6.66 3.23 -6.11
CA ASP A 144 -7.75 2.24 -6.19
C ASP A 144 -8.58 2.40 -7.47
N ASN A 145 -8.88 3.66 -7.85
CA ASN A 145 -9.54 3.96 -9.11
C ASN A 145 -8.71 3.50 -10.33
N LYS A 146 -7.38 3.67 -10.29
CA LYS A 146 -6.50 3.22 -11.38
C LYS A 146 -6.41 1.70 -11.48
N PHE A 147 -6.40 0.98 -10.36
CA PHE A 147 -6.51 -0.47 -10.37
C PHE A 147 -7.84 -0.93 -10.96
N THR A 148 -8.95 -0.32 -10.56
CA THR A 148 -10.29 -0.62 -11.10
C THR A 148 -10.35 -0.37 -12.62
N GLU A 149 -9.78 0.74 -13.11
CA GLU A 149 -9.67 1.01 -14.55
C GLU A 149 -8.85 -0.06 -15.30
N LEU A 150 -7.76 -0.53 -14.70
CA LEU A 150 -6.91 -1.58 -15.28
C LEU A 150 -7.63 -2.93 -15.32
N ASP A 151 -8.30 -3.32 -14.24
CA ASP A 151 -9.08 -4.56 -14.19
C ASP A 151 -10.18 -4.57 -15.26
N ASN A 152 -10.88 -3.45 -15.43
CA ASN A 152 -11.89 -3.31 -16.49
C ASN A 152 -11.29 -3.45 -17.89
N LYS A 153 -10.09 -2.90 -18.13
CA LYS A 153 -9.37 -3.06 -19.40
C LYS A 153 -8.95 -4.51 -19.63
N ILE A 154 -8.44 -5.19 -18.60
CA ILE A 154 -8.07 -6.61 -18.66
C ILE A 154 -9.29 -7.45 -19.02
N ASN A 155 -10.41 -7.28 -18.30
CA ASN A 155 -11.66 -8.00 -18.57
C ASN A 155 -12.17 -7.78 -20.00
N THR A 156 -12.04 -6.54 -20.51
CA THR A 156 -12.41 -6.22 -21.90
C THR A 156 -11.52 -6.92 -22.91
N VAL A 157 -10.19 -6.97 -22.68
CA VAL A 157 -9.27 -7.70 -23.56
C VAL A 157 -9.54 -9.20 -23.53
N GLU A 158 -9.78 -9.76 -22.35
CA GLU A 158 -10.10 -11.18 -22.18
C GLU A 158 -11.39 -11.57 -22.92
N SER A 159 -12.46 -10.79 -22.76
CA SER A 159 -13.72 -10.99 -23.48
C SER A 159 -13.53 -10.93 -25.00
N ASN A 160 -12.76 -9.96 -25.49
CA ASN A 160 -12.45 -9.85 -26.92
C ASN A 160 -11.62 -11.02 -27.46
N LEU A 161 -10.68 -11.54 -26.65
CA LEU A 161 -9.89 -12.72 -27.03
C LEU A 161 -10.76 -13.98 -27.08
N ASN A 162 -11.62 -14.19 -26.08
CA ASN A 162 -12.57 -15.31 -26.06
C ASN A 162 -13.49 -15.26 -27.29
N ALA A 163 -14.07 -14.11 -27.61
CA ALA A 163 -14.90 -13.95 -28.81
C ALA A 163 -14.14 -14.24 -30.11
N LYS A 164 -12.86 -13.87 -30.21
CA LYS A 164 -12.02 -14.21 -31.38
C LYS A 164 -11.75 -15.71 -31.46
N ILE A 165 -11.53 -16.37 -30.33
CA ILE A 165 -11.33 -17.82 -30.25
C ILE A 165 -12.60 -18.56 -30.69
N ASP A 166 -13.77 -18.18 -30.16
CA ASP A 166 -15.06 -18.77 -30.52
C ASP A 166 -15.37 -18.64 -32.03
N ASN A 167 -15.08 -17.46 -32.59
CA ASN A 167 -15.21 -17.23 -34.03
C ASN A 167 -14.27 -18.15 -34.85
N LYS A 168 -13.04 -18.37 -34.39
CA LYS A 168 -12.10 -19.28 -35.06
C LYS A 168 -12.52 -20.74 -34.97
N PHE A 169 -13.09 -21.18 -33.85
CA PHE A 169 -13.70 -22.51 -33.75
C PHE A 169 -14.88 -22.65 -34.72
N THR A 170 -15.77 -21.67 -34.78
CA THR A 170 -16.90 -21.66 -35.73
C THR A 170 -16.43 -21.73 -37.19
N GLU A 171 -15.38 -20.97 -37.55
CA GLU A 171 -14.76 -21.05 -38.88
C GLU A 171 -14.20 -22.45 -39.20
N LEU A 172 -13.57 -23.10 -38.21
CA LEU A 172 -13.03 -24.45 -38.34
C LEU A 172 -14.13 -25.50 -38.50
N ASP A 173 -15.19 -25.43 -37.68
CA ASP A 173 -16.33 -26.33 -37.77
C ASP A 173 -17.00 -26.24 -39.14
N ASN A 174 -17.16 -25.02 -39.67
CA ASN A 174 -17.70 -24.82 -41.02
C ASN A 174 -16.80 -25.44 -42.11
N LYS A 175 -15.47 -25.35 -41.97
CA LYS A 175 -14.53 -26.00 -42.90
C LYS A 175 -14.63 -27.52 -42.82
N ILE A 176 -14.73 -28.08 -41.61
CA ILE A 176 -14.90 -29.52 -41.38
C ILE A 176 -16.20 -30.00 -42.03
N ASN A 177 -17.33 -29.35 -41.76
CA ASN A 177 -18.64 -29.67 -42.35
C ASN A 177 -18.59 -29.64 -43.89
N ASN A 178 -17.92 -28.65 -44.47
CA ASN A 178 -17.76 -28.56 -45.92
C ASN A 178 -16.89 -29.71 -46.48
N ILE A 179 -15.81 -30.09 -45.79
CA ILE A 179 -14.98 -31.25 -46.17
C ILE A 179 -15.81 -32.54 -46.10
N GLU A 180 -16.56 -32.76 -45.02
CA GLU A 180 -17.44 -33.92 -44.86
C GLU A 180 -18.48 -33.99 -45.98
N SER A 181 -19.15 -32.88 -46.29
CA SER A 181 -20.12 -32.83 -47.40
C SER A 181 -19.48 -33.18 -48.74
N ASN A 182 -18.27 -32.66 -49.02
CA ASN A 182 -17.56 -32.96 -50.26
C ASN A 182 -17.10 -34.43 -50.34
N LEU A 183 -16.68 -35.01 -49.21
CA LEU A 183 -16.33 -36.43 -49.14
C LEU A 183 -17.56 -37.32 -49.35
N ASN A 184 -18.68 -37.00 -48.72
CA ASN A 184 -19.94 -37.73 -48.92
C ASN A 184 -20.38 -37.69 -50.38
N ALA A 185 -20.33 -36.51 -51.04
CA ALA A 185 -20.65 -36.39 -52.46
C ALA A 185 -19.72 -37.24 -53.36
N LYS A 186 -18.42 -37.30 -53.05
CA LYS A 186 -17.47 -38.19 -53.76
C LYS A 186 -17.79 -39.66 -53.54
N ILE A 187 -18.13 -40.06 -52.32
CA ILE A 187 -18.52 -41.43 -51.98
C ILE A 187 -19.79 -41.82 -52.75
N ASP A 188 -20.79 -40.94 -52.80
CA ASP A 188 -22.03 -41.21 -53.54
C ASP A 188 -21.77 -41.37 -55.04
N LYS A 189 -20.90 -40.52 -55.63
CA LYS A 189 -20.50 -40.67 -57.03
C LYS A 189 -19.83 -42.02 -57.31
N VAL A 190 -18.87 -42.43 -56.48
CA VAL A 190 -18.21 -43.74 -56.61
C VAL A 190 -19.22 -44.88 -56.45
N ARG A 191 -20.16 -44.76 -55.51
CA ARG A 191 -21.21 -45.76 -55.29
C ARG A 191 -22.10 -45.90 -56.52
N ASP A 192 -22.45 -44.80 -57.19
CA ASP A 192 -23.29 -44.84 -58.39
C ASP A 192 -22.54 -45.35 -59.63
N GLU A 193 -21.25 -45.01 -59.78
CA GLU A 193 -20.38 -45.61 -60.81
C GLU A 193 -20.29 -47.13 -60.63
N LEU A 194 -20.05 -47.61 -59.40
CA LEU A 194 -20.02 -49.05 -59.11
C LEU A 194 -21.35 -49.76 -59.39
N LYS A 195 -22.50 -49.11 -59.12
CA LYS A 195 -23.81 -49.68 -59.48
C LYS A 195 -23.98 -49.85 -60.99
N LEU A 196 -23.48 -48.89 -61.78
CA LEU A 196 -23.52 -48.97 -63.24
C LEU A 196 -22.62 -50.10 -63.75
N ASP A 197 -21.40 -50.20 -63.24
CA ASP A 197 -20.45 -51.28 -63.58
C ASP A 197 -21.05 -52.66 -63.26
N ILE A 198 -21.69 -52.81 -62.10
CA ILE A 198 -22.39 -54.05 -61.71
C ILE A 198 -23.53 -54.36 -62.69
N LYS A 199 -24.33 -53.36 -63.08
CA LYS A 199 -25.43 -53.55 -64.04
C LYS A 199 -24.93 -53.93 -65.44
N GLU A 200 -23.81 -53.36 -65.88
CA GLU A 200 -23.18 -53.73 -67.14
C GLU A 200 -22.67 -55.18 -67.11
N LEU A 201 -22.03 -55.58 -66.01
CA LEU A 201 -21.63 -56.97 -65.78
C LEU A 201 -22.83 -57.92 -65.82
N ASP A 202 -23.94 -57.57 -65.17
CA ASP A 202 -25.17 -58.36 -65.15
C ASP A 202 -25.73 -58.57 -66.57
N ASN A 203 -25.87 -57.49 -67.35
CA ASN A 203 -26.28 -57.57 -68.75
C ASN A 203 -25.34 -58.44 -69.62
N LYS A 204 -24.03 -58.36 -69.37
CA LYS A 204 -23.03 -59.16 -70.09
C LYS A 204 -23.14 -60.64 -69.73
N VAL A 205 -23.41 -60.96 -68.47
CA VAL A 205 -23.71 -62.32 -68.01
C VAL A 205 -24.98 -62.83 -68.68
N ASP A 206 -26.07 -62.08 -68.69
CA ASP A 206 -27.33 -62.45 -69.36
C ASP A 206 -27.14 -62.71 -70.85
N THR A 207 -26.36 -61.86 -71.52
CA THR A 207 -26.03 -62.02 -72.94
C THR A 207 -25.25 -63.31 -73.18
N LYS A 208 -24.21 -63.58 -72.36
CA LYS A 208 -23.42 -64.81 -72.45
C LYS A 208 -24.25 -66.06 -72.15
N PHE A 209 -25.20 -65.97 -71.22
CA PHE A 209 -26.12 -67.06 -70.91
C PHE A 209 -27.09 -67.34 -72.07
N SER A 210 -27.55 -66.28 -72.76
CA SER A 210 -28.38 -66.39 -73.96
C SER A 210 -27.61 -66.99 -75.15
N GLU A 211 -26.38 -66.54 -75.41
CA GLU A 211 -25.48 -67.13 -76.40
C GLU A 211 -25.23 -68.62 -76.13
N LEU A 212 -24.96 -68.98 -74.86
CA LEU A 212 -24.79 -70.37 -74.46
C LEU A 212 -26.06 -71.19 -74.69
N SER A 213 -27.23 -70.64 -74.36
CA SER A 213 -28.53 -71.28 -74.59
C SER A 213 -28.78 -71.55 -76.08
N ASN A 214 -28.50 -70.57 -76.94
CA ASN A 214 -28.60 -70.71 -78.39
C ASN A 214 -27.62 -71.77 -78.93
N ASN A 215 -26.37 -71.78 -78.45
CA ASN A 215 -25.38 -72.79 -78.84
C ASN A 215 -25.83 -74.20 -78.43
N ILE A 216 -26.40 -74.37 -77.23
CA ILE A 216 -26.98 -75.64 -76.78
C ILE A 216 -28.16 -76.06 -77.67
N GLU A 217 -29.00 -75.13 -78.10
CA GLU A 217 -30.12 -75.40 -79.01
C GLU A 217 -29.63 -75.86 -80.39
N LEU A 218 -28.62 -75.19 -80.95
CA LEU A 218 -27.99 -75.60 -82.22
C LEU A 218 -27.40 -77.01 -82.11
N VAL A 219 -26.65 -77.30 -81.04
CA VAL A 219 -26.11 -78.65 -80.78
C VAL A 219 -27.24 -79.69 -80.65
N ARG A 220 -28.34 -79.35 -79.97
CA ARG A 220 -29.51 -80.23 -79.85
C ARG A 220 -30.13 -80.51 -81.23
N LYS A 221 -30.25 -79.50 -82.09
CA LYS A 221 -30.76 -79.64 -83.46
C LYS A 221 -29.83 -80.49 -84.33
N ASP A 222 -28.52 -80.28 -84.24
CA ASP A 222 -27.53 -81.10 -84.94
C ASP A 222 -27.61 -82.57 -84.50
N ILE A 223 -27.77 -82.84 -83.20
CA ILE A 223 -28.00 -84.19 -82.68
C ILE A 223 -29.29 -84.79 -83.25
N GLU A 224 -30.37 -84.02 -83.33
CA GLU A 224 -31.66 -84.48 -83.88
C GLU A 224 -31.57 -84.78 -85.39
N MET A 225 -30.89 -83.94 -86.17
CA MET A 225 -30.61 -84.20 -87.59
C MET A 225 -29.74 -85.44 -87.77
N ASN A 226 -28.66 -85.58 -86.99
CA ASN A 226 -27.80 -86.76 -87.02
C ASN A 226 -28.60 -88.03 -86.68
N LYS A 227 -29.51 -87.95 -85.70
CA LYS A 227 -30.41 -89.06 -85.36
C LYS A 227 -31.33 -89.42 -86.53
N LEU A 228 -31.96 -88.44 -87.19
CA LEU A 228 -32.78 -88.65 -88.39
C LEU A 228 -31.97 -89.24 -89.56
N GLU A 229 -30.74 -88.77 -89.78
CA GLU A 229 -29.85 -89.30 -90.82
C GLU A 229 -29.45 -90.76 -90.51
N ILE A 230 -29.18 -91.09 -89.25
CA ILE A 230 -28.94 -92.47 -88.82
C ILE A 230 -30.19 -93.33 -89.04
N ASP A 231 -31.37 -92.87 -88.63
CA ASP A 231 -32.63 -93.59 -88.78
C ASP A 231 -32.95 -93.85 -90.27
N THR A 232 -32.72 -92.86 -91.15
CA THR A 232 -32.91 -93.01 -92.61
C THR A 232 -31.88 -93.96 -93.24
N LYS A 233 -30.59 -93.84 -92.90
CA LYS A 233 -29.54 -94.78 -93.36
C LYS A 233 -29.82 -96.21 -92.89
N LEU A 234 -30.25 -96.38 -91.64
CA LEU A 234 -30.62 -97.67 -91.08
C LEU A 234 -31.85 -98.25 -91.81
N GLY A 235 -32.88 -97.43 -92.05
CA GLY A 235 -34.04 -97.82 -92.84
C GLY A 235 -33.68 -98.27 -94.26
N LYS A 236 -32.77 -97.54 -94.93
CA LYS A 236 -32.23 -97.91 -96.24
C LYS A 236 -31.48 -99.23 -96.19
N ALA A 237 -30.54 -99.40 -95.25
CA ALA A 237 -29.78 -100.64 -95.07
C ALA A 237 -30.69 -101.85 -94.80
N ILE A 238 -31.72 -101.69 -93.97
CA ILE A 238 -32.73 -102.73 -93.72
C ILE A 238 -33.49 -103.06 -95.01
N SER A 239 -33.86 -102.05 -95.81
CA SER A 239 -34.56 -102.26 -97.08
C SER A 239 -33.71 -103.00 -98.12
N GLU A 240 -32.42 -102.64 -98.25
CA GLU A 240 -31.44 -103.28 -99.13
C GLU A 240 -31.15 -104.72 -98.68
N PHE A 241 -30.99 -104.95 -97.37
CA PHE A 241 -30.85 -106.29 -96.81
C PHE A 241 -32.09 -107.13 -97.08
N LYS A 242 -33.29 -106.55 -96.93
CA LYS A 242 -34.57 -107.23 -97.17
C LYS A 242 -34.76 -107.55 -98.65
N SER A 243 -34.43 -106.64 -99.57
CA SER A 243 -34.48 -106.93 -101.01
C SER A 243 -33.44 -107.99 -101.40
N THR A 244 -32.24 -107.92 -100.85
CA THR A 244 -31.17 -108.90 -101.08
C THR A 244 -31.54 -110.28 -100.54
N SER A 245 -32.07 -110.37 -99.31
CA SER A 245 -32.61 -111.62 -98.75
C SER A 245 -33.78 -112.15 -99.57
N ARG A 246 -34.70 -111.28 -100.04
CA ARG A 246 -35.77 -111.72 -100.95
C ARG A 246 -35.22 -112.27 -102.26
N LEU A 247 -34.20 -111.65 -102.83
CA LEU A 247 -33.56 -112.08 -104.06
C LEU A 247 -32.80 -113.40 -103.85
N HIS A 248 -32.09 -113.56 -102.73
CA HIS A 248 -31.48 -114.83 -102.33
C HIS A 248 -32.54 -115.90 -102.11
N ASN A 249 -33.63 -115.61 -101.39
CA ASN A 249 -34.74 -116.56 -101.20
C ASN A 249 -35.37 -116.96 -102.54
N TRP A 250 -35.51 -116.00 -103.46
CA TRP A 250 -35.98 -116.27 -104.83
C TRP A 250 -34.98 -117.14 -105.61
N MET A 251 -33.68 -116.84 -105.57
CA MET A 251 -32.62 -117.65 -106.18
C MET A 251 -32.52 -119.05 -105.57
N PHE A 252 -32.61 -119.19 -104.25
CA PHE A 252 -32.67 -120.48 -103.59
C PHE A 252 -33.91 -121.24 -104.03
N GLY A 253 -35.07 -120.56 -104.12
CA GLY A 253 -36.29 -121.13 -104.70
C GLY A 253 -36.07 -121.66 -106.11
N THR A 254 -35.47 -120.87 -107.01
CA THR A 254 -35.20 -121.30 -108.40
C THR A 254 -34.22 -122.45 -108.46
N ILE A 255 -33.13 -122.40 -107.69
CA ILE A 255 -32.13 -123.49 -107.57
C ILE A 255 -32.80 -124.77 -107.04
N ILE A 256 -33.64 -124.69 -106.01
CA ILE A 256 -34.38 -125.84 -105.49
C ILE A 256 -35.30 -126.40 -106.57
N THR A 257 -36.10 -125.57 -107.26
CA THR A 257 -36.97 -126.05 -108.36
C THR A 257 -36.19 -126.65 -109.52
N LEU A 258 -35.03 -126.09 -109.88
CA LEU A 258 -34.19 -126.61 -110.95
C LEU A 258 -33.61 -127.98 -110.56
N ASN A 259 -33.09 -128.11 -109.33
CA ASN A 259 -32.55 -129.36 -108.82
C ASN A 259 -33.64 -130.43 -108.66
N VAL A 260 -34.82 -130.07 -108.14
CA VAL A 260 -35.97 -130.99 -108.07
C VAL A 260 -36.43 -131.40 -109.47
N GLY A 261 -36.48 -130.46 -110.41
CA GLY A 261 -36.82 -130.73 -111.81
C GLY A 261 -35.82 -131.69 -112.47
N ILE A 262 -34.52 -131.47 -112.29
CA ILE A 262 -33.45 -132.37 -112.76
C ILE A 262 -33.57 -133.75 -112.08
N PHE A 263 -33.86 -133.81 -110.79
CA PHE A 263 -34.02 -135.06 -110.06
C PHE A 263 -35.22 -135.87 -110.57
N LEU A 264 -36.34 -135.20 -110.87
CA LEU A 264 -37.54 -135.82 -111.45
C LEU A 264 -37.31 -136.30 -112.89
N THR A 265 -36.60 -135.53 -113.72
CA THR A 265 -36.25 -135.97 -115.08
C THR A 265 -35.24 -137.12 -115.06
N LEU A 266 -34.25 -137.09 -114.16
CA LEU A 266 -33.33 -138.21 -113.96
C LEU A 266 -34.04 -139.46 -113.42
N ILE A 267 -34.99 -139.32 -112.50
CA ILE A 267 -35.84 -140.45 -112.07
C ILE A 267 -36.63 -140.99 -113.26
N SER A 268 -37.22 -140.12 -114.09
CA SER A 268 -37.93 -140.53 -115.30
C SER A 268 -37.04 -141.28 -116.29
N VAL A 269 -35.79 -140.84 -116.50
CA VAL A 269 -34.83 -141.49 -117.40
C VAL A 269 -34.35 -142.81 -116.81
N ILE A 270 -34.06 -142.87 -115.51
CA ILE A 270 -33.68 -144.11 -114.81
C ILE A 270 -34.83 -145.13 -114.85
N TYR A 271 -36.08 -144.69 -114.67
CA TYR A 271 -37.25 -145.57 -114.79
C TYR A 271 -37.41 -146.09 -116.22
N SER A 272 -37.17 -145.23 -117.23
CA SER A 272 -37.19 -145.61 -118.64
C SER A 272 -36.09 -146.58 -119.04
N VAL A 273 -34.93 -146.57 -118.36
CA VAL A 273 -33.80 -147.48 -118.64
C VAL A 273 -33.90 -148.78 -117.82
N LEU A 274 -34.60 -148.77 -116.68
CA LEU A 274 -34.83 -149.95 -115.84
C LEU A 274 -36.12 -150.73 -116.19
N SER A 275 -36.99 -150.22 -117.07
CA SER A 275 -38.17 -150.94 -117.54
C SER A 275 -38.01 -151.43 -118.99
N LYS A 276 -37.33 -152.58 -119.13
CA LYS A 276 -37.30 -153.52 -120.26
C LYS A 276 -36.48 -153.16 -121.50
#